data_AF-A0A7D5K960-F1
#
_entry.id   AF-A0A7D5K960-F1
#
_cell.length_a   1.000
_cell.length_b   1.000
_cell.length_c   1.000
_cell.angle_alpha   90.00
_cell.angle_beta   90.00
_cell.angle_gamma   90.00
#
_symmetry.space_group_name_H-M   'P 1'
#
loop_
_entity.id
_entity.type
_entity.pdbx_description
1 polymer ?
#
loop_
_entity_poly.entity_id
_entity_poly.type
_entity_poly.pdbx_seq_one_letter_code
_entity_poly.pdbx_strand_id
1 'polypeptide(L)' 'MVGVTVTPWPAVDNSTCRHCGAHVTDRFRRVFGDDDDRAHRCGDCDTYARLSRGSAAGVDVAVPDPETSPGRHGGEIDA' A
#
# COMPACT_ATOMS: atom_id res chain seq x y z
N MET A 1 39.87 -14.73 -4.90
CA MET A 1 38.50 -15.13 -4.52
C MET A 1 37.96 -13.99 -3.66
N VAL A 2 37.22 -13.05 -4.24
CA VAL A 2 36.73 -11.86 -3.51
C VAL A 2 35.43 -12.27 -2.81
N GLY A 3 35.48 -12.45 -1.49
CA GLY A 3 34.31 -12.78 -0.69
C GLY A 3 33.39 -11.57 -0.58
N VAL A 4 32.20 -11.65 -1.16
CA VAL A 4 31.15 -10.64 -0.96
C VAL A 4 30.44 -10.95 0.35
N THR A 5 30.71 -10.16 1.39
CA THR A 5 29.99 -10.25 2.66
C THR A 5 28.63 -9.57 2.48
N VAL A 6 27.59 -10.37 2.23
CA VAL A 6 26.20 -9.90 2.28
C VAL A 6 25.87 -9.60 3.74
N THR A 7 25.80 -8.32 4.10
CA THR A 7 25.29 -7.91 5.40
C THR A 7 23.78 -8.17 5.40
N PRO A 8 23.23 -8.93 6.36
CA PRO A 8 21.80 -9.08 6.49
C PRO A 8 21.25 -7.76 7.03
N TRP A 9 20.90 -6.85 6.12
CA TRP A 9 20.04 -5.74 6.49
C TRP A 9 18.69 -6.33 6.89
N PRO A 10 18.11 -5.90 8.02
CA PRO A 10 16.78 -6.34 8.37
C PRO A 10 15.87 -5.89 7.23
N ALA A 11 15.39 -6.85 6.44
CA ALA A 11 14.19 -6.67 5.67
C ALA A 11 13.11 -6.46 6.73
N VAL A 12 12.88 -5.21 7.11
CA VAL A 12 11.71 -4.85 7.89
C VAL A 12 10.54 -5.45 7.12
N ASP A 13 9.85 -6.42 7.71
CA ASP A 13 8.61 -6.99 7.18
C ASP A 13 7.51 -5.93 7.29
N ASN A 14 7.65 -4.84 6.52
CA ASN A 14 6.66 -3.79 6.30
C ASN A 14 5.90 -4.05 4.97
N SER A 15 5.95 -5.29 4.48
CA SER A 15 5.21 -5.81 3.33
C SER A 15 3.73 -6.02 3.62
N THR A 16 3.16 -5.36 4.64
CA THR A 16 1.77 -5.55 5.05
C THR A 16 1.10 -4.22 5.29
N CYS A 17 -0.11 -4.07 4.75
CA CYS A 17 -0.97 -2.92 4.98
C CYS A 17 -1.39 -2.84 6.44
N ARG A 18 -1.18 -1.69 7.11
CA ARG A 18 -1.57 -1.49 8.51
C ARG A 18 -3.09 -1.41 8.72
N HIS A 19 -3.87 -1.12 7.67
CA HIS A 19 -5.33 -1.02 7.76
C HIS A 19 -6.04 -2.36 7.58
N CYS A 20 -5.78 -3.07 6.48
CA CYS A 20 -6.48 -4.33 6.16
C CYS A 20 -5.63 -5.59 6.33
N GLY A 21 -4.33 -5.48 6.59
CA GLY A 21 -3.43 -6.64 6.70
C GLY A 21 -3.07 -7.30 5.36
N ALA A 22 -3.52 -6.76 4.22
CA ALA A 22 -3.15 -7.29 2.91
C ALA A 22 -1.64 -7.12 2.61
N HIS A 23 -1.08 -8.03 1.82
CA HIS A 23 0.32 -7.97 1.41
C HIS A 23 0.57 -6.80 0.45
N VAL A 24 1.56 -5.96 0.75
CA VAL A 24 2.04 -4.86 -0.10
C VAL A 24 3.49 -5.09 -0.50
N THR A 25 3.86 -4.66 -1.70
CA THR A 25 5.22 -4.83 -2.20
C THR A 25 6.18 -3.75 -1.66
N ASP A 26 7.47 -4.06 -1.58
CA ASP A 26 8.54 -3.11 -1.26
C ASP A 26 8.46 -1.82 -2.09
N ARG A 27 8.21 -1.98 -3.39
CA ARG A 27 8.09 -0.86 -4.31
C ARG A 27 6.86 0.00 -4.02
N PHE A 28 5.76 -0.61 -3.56
CA PHE A 28 4.55 0.10 -3.21
C PHE A 28 4.79 1.00 -1.99
N ARG A 29 5.37 0.44 -0.92
CA ARG A 29 5.64 1.19 0.32
C ARG A 29 6.62 2.34 0.12
N ARG A 30 7.61 2.19 -0.76
CA ARG A 30 8.55 3.28 -1.11
C ARG A 30 7.91 4.48 -1.80
N VAL A 31 6.81 4.27 -2.51
CA VAL A 31 6.15 5.32 -3.30
C VAL A 31 4.96 5.91 -2.57
N PHE A 32 4.23 5.06 -1.84
CA PHE A 32 2.93 5.40 -1.25
C PHE A 32 2.91 5.29 0.27
N GLY A 33 3.93 4.69 0.89
CA GLY A 33 4.04 4.58 2.34
C GLY A 33 4.42 5.90 3.01
N ASP A 34 4.44 5.86 4.33
CA ASP A 34 4.91 6.96 5.18
C ASP A 34 6.44 7.11 5.16
N ASP A 35 6.96 8.00 6.01
CA ASP A 35 8.40 8.28 6.16
C ASP A 35 9.22 7.05 6.62
N ASP A 36 8.57 6.00 7.15
CA ASP A 36 9.19 4.74 7.56
C ASP A 36 8.94 3.62 6.52
N ASP A 37 8.53 3.98 5.30
CA ASP A 37 8.07 3.05 4.27
C ASP A 37 6.97 2.10 4.79
N ARG A 38 6.00 2.59 5.56
CA ARG A 38 4.85 1.80 6.01
C ARG A 38 3.60 2.21 5.26
N ALA A 39 2.93 1.22 4.67
CA ALA A 39 1.65 1.45 4.01
C ALA A 39 0.50 1.38 5.02
N HIS A 40 -0.17 2.51 5.25
CA HIS A 40 -1.40 2.56 6.02
C HIS A 40 -2.60 2.04 5.24
N ARG A 41 -2.67 2.34 3.95
CA ARG A 41 -3.69 1.85 3.02
C ARG A 41 -3.02 1.15 1.83
N CYS A 42 -3.73 0.25 1.16
CA CYS A 42 -3.22 -0.47 -0.02
C CYS A 42 -4.24 -0.42 -1.16
N GLY A 43 -3.87 -0.88 -2.36
CA GLY A 43 -4.77 -0.90 -3.52
C GLY A 43 -5.97 -1.85 -3.42
N ASP A 44 -6.03 -2.65 -2.36
CA ASP A 44 -7.13 -3.56 -2.07
C ASP A 44 -8.22 -2.86 -1.23
N CYS A 45 -7.81 -2.13 -0.19
CA CYS A 45 -8.71 -1.36 0.68
C CYS A 45 -8.86 0.12 0.30
N ASP A 46 -8.18 0.57 -0.76
CA ASP A 46 -8.16 1.97 -1.19
C ASP A 46 -7.99 2.06 -2.71
N THR A 47 -8.41 3.18 -3.30
CA THR A 47 -8.35 3.40 -4.75
C THR A 47 -7.03 4.05 -5.12
N TYR A 48 -6.51 3.72 -6.31
CA TYR A 48 -5.31 4.37 -6.86
C TYR A 48 -5.40 5.92 -6.84
N ALA A 49 -6.59 6.50 -7.06
CA ALA A 49 -6.81 7.94 -6.99
C ALA A 49 -6.52 8.57 -5.62
N ARG A 50 -6.76 7.84 -4.53
CA ARG A 50 -6.44 8.23 -3.14
C ARG A 50 -4.97 7.96 -2.82
N LEU A 51 -4.46 6.80 -3.25
CA LEU A 51 -3.06 6.42 -3.08
C LEU A 51 -2.11 7.44 -3.73
N SER A 52 -2.38 7.86 -4.97
CA SER A 52 -1.58 8.90 -5.66
C SER A 52 -1.61 10.27 -4.98
N ARG A 53 -2.54 10.50 -4.06
CA ARG A 53 -2.65 11.74 -3.28
C ARG A 53 -2.09 11.61 -1.86
N GLY A 54 -1.53 10.44 -1.52
CA GLY A 54 -0.87 10.19 -0.24
C GLY A 54 -1.72 9.48 0.81
N SER A 55 -2.89 8.93 0.48
CA SER A 55 -3.74 8.27 1.49
C SER A 55 -3.08 7.07 2.16
N ALA A 56 -2.19 6.36 1.45
CA ALA A 56 -1.40 5.28 2.02
C ALA A 56 -0.30 5.73 3.00
N ALA A 57 0.08 7.00 3.00
CA ALA A 57 0.96 7.59 4.01
C ALA A 57 0.17 8.12 5.23
N GLY A 58 -1.14 7.90 5.27
CA GLY A 58 -2.02 8.43 6.32
C GLY A 58 -2.49 9.87 6.07
N VAL A 59 -2.32 10.39 4.85
CA VAL A 59 -2.84 11.71 4.47
C VAL A 59 -4.34 11.63 4.24
N ASP A 60 -5.09 12.52 4.89
CA ASP A 60 -6.53 12.66 4.63
C ASP A 60 -6.74 13.31 3.25
N VAL A 61 -7.47 12.62 2.38
CA VAL A 61 -7.75 13.06 1.02
C VAL A 61 -9.25 13.15 0.82
N ALA A 62 -9.69 14.26 0.23
CA ALA A 62 -11.10 14.56 -0.04
C ALA A 62 -11.74 13.67 -1.13
N VAL A 63 -11.08 12.59 -1.55
CA VAL A 63 -11.64 11.61 -2.50
C VAL A 63 -12.52 10.66 -1.70
N PRO A 64 -13.78 10.40 -2.10
CA PRO A 64 -14.64 9.44 -1.43
C PRO A 64 -13.96 8.06 -1.35
N ASP A 65 -14.08 7.41 -0.20
CA ASP A 65 -13.47 6.11 0.04
C ASP A 65 -14.20 5.01 -0.74
N PRO A 66 -13.48 4.11 -1.44
CA PRO A 66 -14.10 3.02 -2.19
C PRO A 66 -14.90 2.04 -1.31
N GLU A 67 -14.57 1.89 -0.02
CA GLU A 67 -15.32 1.04 0.92
C GLU A 67 -16.74 1.60 1.16
N THR A 68 -16.93 2.91 0.98
CA THR A 68 -18.22 3.59 1.14
C THR A 68 -19.04 3.70 -0.16
N SER A 69 -18.47 3.29 -1.30
CA SER A 69 -19.14 3.40 -2.60
C SER A 69 -18.79 2.21 -3.51
N PRO A 70 -19.41 1.03 -3.30
CA PRO A 70 -19.28 -0.09 -4.23
C PRO A 70 -19.79 0.33 -5.62
N GLY A 71 -19.06 -0.01 -6.69
CA GLY A 71 -19.49 0.21 -8.08
C GLY A 71 -18.57 1.06 -8.98
N ARG A 72 -17.37 1.48 -8.52
CA ARG A 72 -16.37 2.14 -9.41
C ARG A 72 -15.09 1.35 -9.63
N HIS A 73 -14.95 0.20 -8.99
CA HIS A 73 -14.10 -0.88 -9.47
C HIS A 73 -15.01 -1.68 -10.42
N GLY A 74 -14.83 -1.57 -11.72
CA GLY A 74 -15.70 -2.21 -12.74
C GLY A 74 -15.71 -3.73 -12.65
N GLY A 75 -16.38 -4.26 -11.63
CA GLY A 75 -16.50 -5.67 -11.29
C GLY A 75 -17.87 -5.89 -10.67
N GLU A 76 -18.91 -5.67 -11.47
CA GLU A 76 -20.11 -6.48 -11.31
C GLU A 76 -19.68 -7.89 -11.73
N ILE A 77 -19.51 -8.80 -10.76
CA ILE A 77 -19.54 -10.22 -11.09
C ILE A 77 -21.02 -10.57 -11.20
N ASP A 78 -21.54 -10.57 -12.43
CA ASP A 78 -22.84 -11.16 -12.72
C ASP A 78 -22.85 -12.60 -12.20
N ALA A 79 -23.79 -12.91 -11.30
CA ALA A 79 -24.08 -14.26 -10.81
C ALA A 79 -25.45 -14.71 -11.30
#